data_AF-A0A9D6PHQ1-F1
#
_entry.id   AF-A0A9D6PHQ1-F1
#
_cell.length_a   1.000
_cell.length_b   1.000
_cell.length_c   1.000
_cell.angle_alpha   90.00
_cell.angle_beta   90.00
_cell.angle_gamma   90.00
#
_symmetry.space_group_name_H-M   'P 1'
#
loop_
_entity.id
_entity.type
_entity.pdbx_description
1 polymer ?
#
loop_
_entity_poly.entity_id
_entity_poly.type
_entity_poly.pdbx_seq_one_letter_code
_entity_poly.pdbx_strand_id
1 'polypeptide(L)'
;MRLSFYLLVLLNLLIAFPGLGLDLATELLSLSNTYEKNFLLEPNQSRENDLLVYEESLFNSVLTSQDGLPGLSEVATRLETGLLNRLINRIQFKVVQESRNDLNGTLDSLRKAFSSRSEGIKGKKKIANIGGREVDLLDGEWNTAPDGKRFWVSNEYPEIVLTPAEYRRYLATAVVVDE
;
A
#
# COMPACT_ATOMS: atom_id res chain seq x y z
N MET A 1 -19.17 51.24 16.59
CA MET A 1 -19.83 49.93 16.39
C MET A 1 -19.17 49.17 15.22
N ARG A 2 -17.87 48.85 15.34
CA ARG A 2 -17.07 48.13 14.32
C ARG A 2 -16.22 47.00 14.91
N LEU A 3 -16.33 46.74 16.21
CA LEU A 3 -15.61 45.65 16.88
C LEU A 3 -16.23 44.27 16.58
N SER A 4 -17.54 44.25 16.27
CA SER A 4 -18.34 43.04 16.07
C SER A 4 -18.05 42.31 14.75
N PHE A 5 -17.54 43.02 13.74
CA PHE A 5 -17.29 42.44 12.42
C PHE A 5 -15.93 41.72 12.35
N TYR A 6 -14.91 42.27 12.99
CA TYR A 6 -13.58 41.63 13.06
C TYR A 6 -13.56 40.40 13.94
N LEU A 7 -14.37 40.38 15.02
CA LEU A 7 -14.50 39.19 15.87
C LEU A 7 -15.20 38.04 15.13
N LEU A 8 -16.14 38.34 14.23
CA LEU A 8 -16.84 37.34 13.41
C LEU A 8 -15.98 36.81 12.25
N VAL A 9 -15.07 37.62 11.70
CA VAL A 9 -14.09 37.16 10.71
C VAL A 9 -12.99 36.31 11.36
N LEU A 10 -12.56 36.65 12.59
CA LEU A 10 -11.61 35.82 13.36
C LEU A 10 -12.23 34.51 13.85
N LEU A 11 -13.53 34.52 14.21
CA LEU A 11 -14.23 33.30 14.62
C LEU A 11 -14.53 32.37 13.43
N ASN A 12 -14.76 32.91 12.22
CA ASN A 12 -14.87 32.09 11.01
C ASN A 12 -13.51 31.62 10.45
N LEU A 13 -12.41 32.28 10.80
CA LEU A 13 -11.06 31.79 10.46
C LEU A 13 -10.62 30.61 11.33
N LEU A 14 -11.25 30.41 12.49
CA LEU A 14 -11.00 29.25 13.36
C LEU A 14 -11.85 28.01 13.02
N ILE A 15 -12.79 28.13 12.09
CA ILE A 15 -13.65 27.01 11.63
C ILE A 15 -13.12 26.43 10.29
N ALA A 16 -12.06 26.99 9.73
CA ALA A 16 -11.46 26.56 8.47
C ALA A 16 -10.23 25.66 8.66
N PHE A 17 -10.34 24.58 9.44
CA PHE A 17 -9.39 23.47 9.35
C PHE A 17 -10.11 22.12 9.52
N PRO A 18 -10.71 21.56 8.44
CA PRO A 18 -10.82 20.12 8.33
C PRO A 18 -9.43 19.60 7.92
N GLY A 19 -8.48 19.60 8.85
CA GLY A 19 -7.05 19.42 8.56
C GLY A 19 -6.44 18.08 8.98
N LEU A 20 -7.08 17.32 9.85
CA LEU A 20 -6.47 16.11 10.44
C LEU A 20 -6.59 14.85 9.57
N GLY A 21 -7.48 14.85 8.56
CA GLY A 21 -7.61 13.74 7.62
C GLY A 21 -6.61 13.77 6.45
N LEU A 22 -6.18 14.98 6.04
CA LEU A 22 -5.23 15.17 4.93
C LEU A 22 -3.79 14.79 5.33
N ASP A 23 -3.40 15.02 6.58
CA ASP A 23 -2.05 14.75 7.08
C ASP A 23 -1.74 13.23 7.05
N LEU A 24 -2.62 12.41 7.64
CA LEU A 24 -2.44 10.95 7.71
C LEU A 24 -2.48 10.26 6.33
N ALA A 25 -3.33 10.75 5.43
CA ALA A 25 -3.40 10.23 4.06
C ALA A 25 -2.11 10.54 3.28
N THR A 26 -1.53 11.74 3.48
CA THR A 26 -0.23 12.10 2.89
C THR A 26 0.94 11.33 3.51
N GLU A 27 0.92 11.09 4.82
CA GLU A 27 1.91 10.24 5.49
C GLU A 27 1.85 8.80 4.98
N LEU A 28 0.66 8.24 4.76
CA LEU A 28 0.49 6.91 4.18
C LEU A 28 1.04 6.83 2.75
N LEU A 29 0.83 7.88 1.94
CA LEU A 29 1.42 7.97 0.60
C LEU A 29 2.95 8.10 0.66
N SER A 30 3.49 8.86 1.63
CA SER A 30 4.93 8.97 1.84
C SER A 30 5.55 7.62 2.23
N LEU A 31 4.89 6.89 3.14
CA LEU A 31 5.28 5.56 3.55
C LEU A 31 5.19 4.56 2.38
N SER A 32 4.11 4.62 1.60
CA SER A 32 3.94 3.85 0.36
C SER A 32 5.11 4.06 -0.60
N ASN A 33 5.44 5.31 -0.91
CA ASN A 33 6.56 5.65 -1.77
C ASN A 33 7.90 5.17 -1.18
N THR A 34 8.02 5.17 0.15
CA THR A 34 9.22 4.69 0.84
C THR A 34 9.35 3.18 0.74
N TYR A 35 8.26 2.42 0.84
CA TYR A 35 8.24 0.99 0.58
C TYR A 35 8.59 0.68 -0.88
N GLU A 36 8.01 1.40 -1.84
CA GLU A 36 8.35 1.24 -3.25
C GLU A 36 9.83 1.56 -3.53
N LYS A 37 10.40 2.59 -2.91
CA LYS A 37 11.82 2.94 -3.05
C LYS A 37 12.74 1.95 -2.35
N ASN A 38 12.40 1.48 -1.14
CA ASN A 38 13.20 0.50 -0.43
C ASN A 38 13.12 -0.88 -1.09
N PHE A 39 12.01 -1.19 -1.76
CA PHE A 39 11.92 -2.34 -2.64
C PHE A 39 12.96 -2.29 -3.77
N LEU A 40 13.52 -1.13 -4.12
CA LEU A 40 14.56 -0.98 -5.15
C LEU A 40 16.00 -1.04 -4.60
N LEU A 41 16.19 -0.95 -3.28
CA LEU A 41 17.52 -0.93 -2.64
C LEU A 41 17.91 -2.32 -2.11
N GLU A 42 19.18 -2.49 -1.73
CA GLU A 42 19.62 -3.72 -1.06
C GLU A 42 18.94 -3.89 0.31
N PRO A 43 18.54 -5.11 0.69
CA PRO A 43 17.84 -5.35 1.94
C PRO A 43 18.72 -4.97 3.14
N ASN A 44 18.23 -4.03 3.95
CA ASN A 44 18.84 -3.63 5.21
C ASN A 44 17.83 -3.87 6.34
N GLN A 45 18.06 -4.92 7.13
CA GLN A 45 17.13 -5.37 8.18
C GLN A 45 16.82 -4.30 9.23
N SER A 46 17.79 -3.46 9.60
CA SER A 46 17.55 -2.38 10.57
C SER A 46 16.57 -1.35 10.02
N ARG A 47 16.73 -0.99 8.74
CA ARG A 47 15.84 -0.04 8.07
C ARG A 47 14.43 -0.60 7.87
N GLU A 48 14.32 -1.91 7.64
CA GLU A 48 13.02 -2.59 7.54
C GLU A 48 12.26 -2.57 8.87
N ASN A 49 12.94 -2.81 9.99
CA ASN A 49 12.33 -2.74 11.32
C ASN A 49 11.82 -1.32 11.65
N ASP A 50 12.60 -0.28 11.33
CA ASP A 50 12.18 1.11 11.56
C ASP A 50 10.91 1.47 10.77
N LEU A 51 10.79 0.96 9.54
CA LEU A 51 9.60 1.17 8.71
C LEU A 51 8.37 0.45 9.24
N LEU A 52 8.53 -0.77 9.77
CA LEU A 52 7.44 -1.52 10.38
C LEU A 52 6.92 -0.82 11.65
N VAL A 53 7.82 -0.28 12.48
CA VAL A 53 7.44 0.50 13.66
C VAL A 53 6.69 1.77 13.27
N TYR A 54 7.18 2.49 12.25
CA TYR A 54 6.49 3.68 11.76
C TYR A 54 5.14 3.35 11.11
N GLU A 55 5.05 2.28 10.33
CA GLU A 55 3.79 1.76 9.77
C GLU A 55 2.76 1.47 10.87
N GLU A 56 3.17 0.77 11.93
CA GLU A 56 2.28 0.44 13.03
C GLU A 56 1.75 1.70 13.74
N SER A 57 2.64 2.67 14.00
CA SER A 57 2.25 3.96 14.57
C SER A 57 1.22 4.67 13.69
N LEU A 58 1.48 4.74 12.37
CA LEU A 58 0.61 5.39 11.41
C LEU A 58 -0.75 4.70 11.29
N PHE A 59 -0.78 3.36 11.26
CA PHE A 59 -2.02 2.59 11.27
C PHE A 59 -2.84 2.84 12.54
N ASN A 60 -2.21 2.91 13.70
CA ASN A 60 -2.91 3.22 14.94
C ASN A 60 -3.51 4.64 14.92
N SER A 61 -2.77 5.62 14.39
CA SER A 61 -3.26 6.99 14.23
C SER A 61 -4.45 7.07 13.26
N VAL A 62 -4.37 6.36 12.14
CA VAL A 62 -5.47 6.26 11.15
C VAL A 62 -6.73 5.64 11.75
N LEU A 63 -6.58 4.59 12.56
CA LEU A 63 -7.72 3.85 13.15
C LEU A 63 -8.38 4.59 14.33
N THR A 64 -7.66 5.51 14.97
CA THR A 64 -8.15 6.31 16.10
C THR A 64 -8.67 7.67 15.67
N SER A 65 -8.29 8.15 14.48
CA SER A 65 -8.79 9.40 13.90
C SER A 65 -10.19 9.23 13.29
N GLN A 66 -11.16 10.03 13.76
CA GLN A 66 -12.49 10.10 13.16
C GLN A 66 -12.48 10.69 11.74
N ASP A 67 -11.49 11.56 11.45
CA ASP A 67 -11.38 12.28 10.17
C ASP A 67 -10.42 11.60 9.16
N GLY A 68 -9.60 10.64 9.60
CA GLY A 68 -8.61 9.96 8.77
C GLY A 68 -9.20 8.89 7.85
N LEU A 69 -10.32 8.28 8.25
CA LEU A 69 -10.92 7.15 7.53
C LEU A 69 -11.59 7.52 6.20
N PRO A 70 -12.30 8.66 6.05
CA PRO A 70 -12.89 9.05 4.78
C PRO A 70 -11.84 9.29 3.68
N GLY A 71 -10.74 9.99 4.00
CA GLY A 71 -9.65 10.28 3.05
C GLY A 71 -8.81 9.07 2.66
N LEU A 72 -8.85 8.00 3.47
CA LEU A 72 -8.13 6.75 3.20
C LEU A 72 -8.56 6.08 1.90
N SER A 73 -9.87 6.11 1.62
CA SER A 73 -10.46 5.46 0.45
C SER A 73 -9.97 6.10 -0.86
N GLU A 74 -9.77 7.41 -0.88
CA GLU A 74 -9.29 8.16 -2.04
C GLU A 74 -7.81 7.86 -2.34
N VAL A 75 -6.98 7.70 -1.30
CA VAL A 75 -5.55 7.40 -1.47
C VAL A 75 -5.25 5.91 -1.61
N ALA A 76 -6.19 5.03 -1.25
CA ALA A 76 -5.99 3.57 -1.27
C ALA A 76 -5.53 3.04 -2.63
N THR A 77 -6.07 3.56 -3.73
CA THR A 77 -5.68 3.16 -5.10
C THR A 77 -4.21 3.48 -5.43
N ARG A 78 -3.61 4.43 -4.70
CA ARG A 78 -2.24 4.92 -4.87
C ARG A 78 -1.25 4.28 -3.89
N LEU A 79 -1.71 3.53 -2.90
CA LEU A 79 -0.83 2.85 -1.94
C LEU A 79 -0.14 1.64 -2.59
N GLU A 80 1.05 1.32 -2.11
CA GLU A 80 1.78 0.08 -2.41
C GLU A 80 0.92 -1.12 -2.01
N THR A 81 0.88 -2.15 -2.84
CA THR A 81 -0.07 -3.27 -2.71
C THR A 81 0.08 -4.01 -1.37
N GLY A 82 1.31 -4.24 -0.92
CA GLY A 82 1.61 -4.85 0.38
C GLY A 82 1.13 -3.99 1.55
N LEU A 83 1.41 -2.68 1.53
CA LEU A 83 0.96 -1.73 2.53
C LEU A 83 -0.57 -1.68 2.61
N LEU A 84 -1.26 -1.60 1.47
CA LEU A 84 -2.72 -1.63 1.41
C LEU A 84 -3.30 -2.94 1.97
N ASN A 85 -2.70 -4.08 1.62
CA ASN A 85 -3.13 -5.38 2.13
C ASN A 85 -2.96 -5.48 3.66
N ARG A 86 -1.82 -5.03 4.21
CA ARG A 86 -1.59 -5.02 5.67
C ARG A 86 -2.58 -4.12 6.39
N LEU A 87 -2.91 -2.96 5.82
CA LEU A 87 -3.92 -2.04 6.34
C LEU A 87 -5.32 -2.68 6.36
N ILE A 88 -5.73 -3.34 5.26
CA ILE A 88 -7.00 -4.07 5.16
C ILE A 88 -7.08 -5.15 6.24
N ASN A 89 -6.03 -5.95 6.40
CA ASN A 89 -5.99 -7.02 7.40
C ASN A 89 -6.10 -6.48 8.83
N ARG A 90 -5.46 -5.33 9.12
CA ARG A 90 -5.54 -4.70 10.45
C ARG A 90 -6.94 -4.16 10.73
N ILE A 91 -7.59 -3.51 9.76
CA ILE A 91 -8.99 -3.05 9.89
C ILE A 91 -9.92 -4.25 10.05
N GLN A 92 -9.75 -5.31 9.26
CA GLN A 92 -10.54 -6.53 9.39
C GLN A 92 -10.40 -7.16 10.79
N PHE A 93 -9.18 -7.20 11.35
CA PHE A 93 -8.96 -7.66 12.70
C PHE A 93 -9.76 -6.83 13.72
N LYS A 94 -9.72 -5.49 13.62
CA LYS A 94 -10.49 -4.59 14.49
C LYS A 94 -12.00 -4.80 14.38
N VAL A 95 -12.52 -5.00 13.17
CA VAL A 95 -13.95 -5.28 12.93
C VAL A 95 -14.34 -6.60 13.60
N VAL A 96 -13.59 -7.67 13.36
CA VAL A 96 -13.94 -9.04 13.79
C VAL A 96 -13.69 -9.25 15.28
N GLN A 97 -12.54 -8.81 15.80
CA GLN A 97 -12.10 -9.12 17.16
C GLN A 97 -12.48 -8.04 18.16
N GLU A 98 -12.54 -6.77 17.74
CA GLU A 98 -12.84 -5.63 18.63
C GLU A 98 -14.25 -5.06 18.40
N SER A 99 -15.08 -5.73 17.59
CA SER A 99 -16.48 -5.35 17.30
C SER A 99 -16.65 -3.92 16.79
N ARG A 100 -15.62 -3.36 16.12
CA ARG A 100 -15.62 -2.02 15.51
C ARG A 100 -16.40 -1.99 14.20
N ASN A 101 -17.71 -2.24 14.27
CA ASN A 101 -18.61 -2.29 13.11
C ASN A 101 -18.71 -0.96 12.35
N ASP A 102 -18.34 0.14 12.99
CA ASP A 102 -18.19 1.47 12.38
C ASP A 102 -17.19 1.47 11.22
N LEU A 103 -16.22 0.55 11.21
CA LEU A 103 -15.17 0.47 10.18
C LEU A 103 -15.59 -0.33 8.94
N ASN A 104 -16.75 -0.98 8.92
CA ASN A 104 -17.18 -1.84 7.81
C ASN A 104 -17.24 -1.09 6.47
N GLY A 105 -17.76 0.14 6.46
CA GLY A 105 -17.82 0.96 5.24
C GLY A 105 -16.44 1.30 4.68
N THR A 106 -15.47 1.58 5.56
CA THR A 106 -14.07 1.81 5.17
C THR A 106 -13.42 0.53 4.66
N LEU A 107 -13.62 -0.59 5.35
CA LEU A 107 -13.09 -1.90 4.95
C LEU A 107 -13.56 -2.29 3.54
N ASP A 108 -14.85 -2.13 3.25
CA ASP A 108 -15.43 -2.43 1.94
C ASP A 108 -14.85 -1.52 0.85
N SER A 109 -14.65 -0.25 1.16
CA SER A 109 -14.06 0.72 0.22
C SER A 109 -12.60 0.38 -0.10
N LEU A 110 -11.80 0.02 0.90
CA LEU A 110 -10.41 -0.40 0.71
C LEU A 110 -10.32 -1.72 -0.06
N ARG A 111 -11.19 -2.68 0.23
CA ARG A 111 -11.27 -3.93 -0.53
C ARG A 111 -11.63 -3.68 -1.99
N LYS A 112 -12.60 -2.80 -2.29
CA LYS A 112 -12.92 -2.40 -3.67
C LYS A 112 -11.72 -1.75 -4.35
N ALA A 113 -10.99 -0.87 -3.68
CA ALA A 113 -9.77 -0.27 -4.22
C ALA A 113 -8.70 -1.34 -4.53
N PHE A 114 -8.49 -2.29 -3.61
CA PHE A 114 -7.56 -3.40 -3.79
C PHE A 114 -7.96 -4.32 -4.96
N SER A 115 -9.24 -4.70 -5.03
CA SER A 115 -9.79 -5.54 -6.11
C SER A 115 -9.77 -4.84 -7.46
N SER A 116 -10.08 -3.55 -7.54
CA SER A 116 -10.01 -2.77 -8.79
C SER A 116 -8.58 -2.70 -9.35
N ARG A 117 -7.56 -2.73 -8.47
CA ARG A 117 -6.16 -2.85 -8.89
C ARG A 117 -5.86 -4.24 -9.45
N SER A 118 -6.42 -5.29 -8.86
CA SER A 118 -6.30 -6.66 -9.39
C SER A 118 -7.04 -6.83 -10.72
N GLU A 119 -8.17 -6.14 -10.93
CA GLU A 119 -8.92 -6.17 -12.19
C GLU A 119 -8.24 -5.39 -13.30
N GLY A 120 -7.48 -4.32 -12.99
CA GLY A 120 -6.61 -3.66 -13.97
C GLY A 120 -5.36 -4.46 -14.36
N ILE A 121 -5.04 -5.52 -13.60
CA ILE A 121 -3.95 -6.48 -13.88
C ILE A 121 -4.51 -7.75 -14.56
N LYS A 122 -5.79 -8.07 -14.37
CA LYS A 122 -6.46 -9.14 -15.12
C LYS A 122 -6.47 -8.78 -16.61
N GLY A 123 -5.67 -9.51 -17.38
CA GLY A 123 -5.47 -9.30 -18.81
C GLY A 123 -4.20 -8.52 -19.17
N LYS A 124 -3.25 -8.30 -18.24
CA LYS A 124 -1.93 -7.74 -18.58
C LYS A 124 -0.82 -8.65 -18.10
N LYS A 125 -0.14 -9.31 -19.02
CA LYS A 125 1.05 -10.11 -18.73
C LYS A 125 2.29 -9.23 -18.74
N LYS A 126 3.23 -9.47 -17.83
CA LYS A 126 4.58 -8.88 -17.91
C LYS A 126 5.56 -9.95 -18.33
N ILE A 127 5.72 -10.07 -19.65
CA ILE A 127 6.55 -11.10 -20.25
C ILE A 127 8.01 -10.66 -20.26
N ALA A 128 8.87 -11.45 -19.64
CA ALA A 128 10.33 -11.33 -19.77
C ALA A 128 10.92 -12.57 -20.43
N ASN A 129 11.98 -12.38 -21.22
CA ASN A 129 12.73 -13.51 -21.77
C ASN A 129 13.82 -13.93 -20.78
N ILE A 130 13.65 -15.11 -20.16
CA ILE A 130 14.57 -15.67 -19.19
C ILE A 130 15.09 -17.00 -19.73
N GLY A 131 16.38 -17.05 -20.07
CA GLY A 131 17.00 -18.29 -20.58
C GLY A 131 16.39 -18.79 -21.90
N GLY A 132 15.85 -17.90 -22.73
CA GLY A 132 15.22 -18.25 -24.01
C GLY A 132 13.73 -18.56 -23.91
N ARG A 133 13.11 -18.40 -22.73
CA ARG A 133 11.68 -18.64 -22.50
C ARG A 133 10.96 -17.36 -22.17
N GLU A 134 9.74 -17.21 -22.67
CA GLU A 134 8.83 -16.14 -22.29
C GLU A 134 8.17 -16.50 -20.96
N VAL A 135 8.41 -15.67 -19.95
CA VAL A 135 7.93 -15.90 -18.58
C VAL A 135 7.05 -14.74 -18.18
N ASP A 136 5.82 -15.02 -17.76
CA ASP A 136 4.99 -14.02 -17.11
C ASP A 136 5.47 -13.79 -15.68
N LEU A 137 6.09 -12.64 -15.45
CA LEU A 137 6.58 -12.25 -14.15
C LEU A 137 5.45 -11.98 -13.14
N LEU A 138 4.22 -11.75 -13.61
CA LEU A 138 3.08 -11.59 -12.71
C LEU A 138 2.49 -12.93 -12.25
N ASP A 139 2.81 -14.03 -12.95
CA ASP A 139 2.35 -15.38 -12.64
C ASP A 139 3.43 -16.18 -11.88
N GLY A 140 3.59 -15.84 -10.61
CA GLY A 140 4.46 -16.57 -9.71
C GLY A 140 4.38 -16.12 -8.26
N GLU A 141 5.10 -16.83 -7.40
CA GLU A 141 4.97 -16.72 -5.95
C GLU A 141 6.29 -16.35 -5.27
N TRP A 142 6.19 -15.44 -4.29
CA TRP A 142 7.31 -15.12 -3.41
C TRP A 142 7.37 -16.13 -2.26
N ASN A 143 8.52 -16.79 -2.15
CA ASN A 143 8.86 -17.75 -1.12
C ASN A 143 10.00 -17.21 -0.24
N THR A 144 10.13 -17.77 0.97
CA THR A 144 11.19 -17.42 1.92
C THR A 144 11.96 -18.69 2.28
N ALA A 145 13.27 -18.69 2.05
CA ALA A 145 14.17 -19.78 2.39
C ALA A 145 14.40 -19.85 3.92
N PRO A 146 14.88 -20.99 4.45
CA PRO A 146 15.19 -21.14 5.88
C PRO A 146 16.25 -20.15 6.40
N ASP A 147 17.10 -19.60 5.52
CA ASP A 147 18.08 -18.56 5.85
C ASP A 147 17.47 -17.14 5.87
N GLY A 148 16.16 -17.01 5.69
CA GLY A 148 15.42 -15.75 5.70
C GLY A 148 15.44 -15.01 4.35
N LYS A 149 16.12 -15.52 3.33
CA LYS A 149 16.15 -14.86 2.02
C LYS A 149 14.87 -15.13 1.24
N ARG A 150 14.33 -14.08 0.64
CA ARG A 150 13.17 -14.17 -0.25
C ARG A 150 13.62 -14.51 -1.67
N PHE A 151 12.80 -15.28 -2.39
CA PHE A 151 12.97 -15.59 -3.80
C PHE A 151 11.60 -15.73 -4.47
N TRP A 152 11.51 -15.40 -5.75
CA TRP A 152 10.32 -15.54 -6.55
C TRP A 152 10.42 -16.80 -7.40
N VAL A 153 9.32 -17.52 -7.58
CA VAL A 153 9.24 -18.74 -8.41
C VAL A 153 8.10 -18.58 -9.40
N SER A 154 8.36 -18.86 -10.68
CA SER A 154 7.30 -18.87 -11.69
C SER A 154 6.36 -20.07 -11.50
N ASN A 155 5.06 -19.85 -11.67
CA ASN A 155 4.07 -20.94 -11.65
C ASN A 155 4.13 -21.80 -12.92
N GLU A 156 4.41 -21.18 -14.07
CA GLU A 156 4.52 -21.86 -15.37
C GLU A 156 5.85 -22.63 -15.51
N TYR A 157 6.94 -22.07 -14.99
CA TYR A 157 8.29 -22.64 -15.05
C TYR A 157 8.93 -22.70 -13.66
N PRO A 158 8.64 -23.73 -12.83
CA PRO A 158 9.12 -23.81 -11.44
C PRO A 158 10.64 -23.83 -11.28
N GLU A 159 11.39 -24.18 -12.32
CA GLU A 159 12.85 -24.10 -12.35
C GLU A 159 13.38 -22.66 -12.41
N ILE A 160 12.53 -21.70 -12.80
CA ILE A 160 12.86 -20.28 -12.85
C ILE A 160 12.64 -19.68 -11.47
N VAL A 161 13.74 -19.67 -10.72
CA VAL A 161 13.82 -19.05 -9.40
C VAL A 161 14.63 -17.76 -9.51
N LEU A 162 14.03 -16.65 -9.08
CA LEU A 162 14.64 -15.33 -9.16
C LEU A 162 14.86 -14.76 -7.77
N THR A 163 16.06 -14.27 -7.51
CA THR A 163 16.29 -13.39 -6.35
C THR A 163 15.51 -12.07 -6.53
N PRO A 164 15.28 -11.31 -5.45
CA PRO A 164 14.66 -9.98 -5.55
C PRO A 164 15.38 -9.07 -6.54
N ALA A 165 16.72 -9.15 -6.61
CA ALA A 165 17.50 -8.37 -7.56
C ALA A 165 17.27 -8.81 -9.02
N GLU A 166 17.26 -10.11 -9.29
CA GLU A 166 17.04 -10.65 -10.64
C GLU A 166 15.62 -10.39 -11.13
N TYR A 167 14.62 -10.66 -10.28
CA TYR A 167 13.22 -10.37 -10.59
C TYR A 167 13.04 -8.90 -11.01
N ARG A 168 13.65 -7.96 -10.28
CA ARG A 168 13.63 -6.53 -10.64
C ARG A 168 14.28 -6.24 -11.99
N ARG A 169 15.42 -6.86 -12.30
CA ARG A 169 16.10 -6.68 -13.59
C ARG A 169 15.22 -7.14 -14.74
N TYR A 170 14.60 -8.31 -14.61
CA TYR A 170 13.70 -8.83 -15.64
C TYR A 170 12.41 -8.01 -15.75
N LEU A 171 11.85 -7.55 -14.62
CA LEU A 171 10.65 -6.71 -14.62
C LEU A 171 10.86 -5.37 -15.32
N ALA A 172 12.08 -4.80 -15.24
CA ALA A 172 12.44 -3.56 -15.93
C ALA A 172 12.57 -3.75 -17.45
N THR A 173 12.91 -4.95 -17.91
CA THR A 173 13.02 -5.30 -19.34
C THR A 173 11.77 -5.99 -19.89
N ALA A 174 10.78 -6.27 -19.04
CA ALA A 174 9.59 -7.00 -19.41
C ALA A 174 8.68 -6.17 -20.32
N VAL A 175 8.09 -6.83 -21.31
CA VAL A 175 7.09 -6.25 -22.19
C VAL A 175 5.71 -6.46 -21.57
N VAL A 176 4.91 -5.40 -21.57
CA VAL A 176 3.50 -5.49 -21.16
C VAL A 176 2.70 -5.96 -22.37
N VAL A 177 2.03 -7.10 -22.23
CA VAL A 177 1.18 -7.68 -23.27
C VAL A 177 -0.25 -7.71 -22.73
N ASP A 178 -1.18 -7.11 -23.46
CA ASP A 178 -2.61 -7.25 -23.16
C ASP A 178 -3.06 -8.65 -23.60
N GLU A 179 -3.75 -9.39 -22.72
CA GLU A 179 -4.26 -10.74 -22.94
C GLU A 179 -5.65 -10.74 -23.61
#